data_AF-A0A7K2AQ00-F1
#
_entry.id   AF-A0A7K2AQ00-F1
#
_cell.length_a   1.000
_cell.length_b   1.000
_cell.length_c   1.000
_cell.angle_alpha   90.00
_cell.angle_beta   90.00
_cell.angle_gamma   90.00
#
_symmetry.space_group_name_H-M   'P 1'
#
loop_
_entity.id
_entity.type
_entity.pdbx_description
1 polymer ?
#
loop_
_entity_poly.entity_id
_entity_poly.type
_entity_poly.pdbx_seq_one_letter_code
_entity_poly.pdbx_strand_id
1 'polypeptide(L)'
;MTTKYPRATPDRAPRDYDDIPGTYVMDGDHSRRGYALNMFCMSLNQEANRDAFRADESGYLDAYALTDDQREAVLQRDWLGLLRLGGNIYYTFKLAIFDGLSMQQVGASMSGIEAEEFQQMMIDGGRPIEGNRTIADQGAAPAEEQH
;
A
#
# COMPACT_ATOMS: atom_id res chain seq x y z
N MET A 1 -10.24 -0.23 16.29
CA MET A 1 -9.70 0.95 15.55
C MET A 1 -10.37 1.00 14.19
N THR A 2 -11.10 2.07 13.89
CA THR A 2 -11.76 2.26 12.59
C THR A 2 -10.72 2.74 11.58
N THR A 3 -10.41 1.94 10.56
CA THR A 3 -9.45 2.32 9.50
C THR A 3 -10.02 3.47 8.65
N LYS A 4 -9.20 4.50 8.36
CA LYS A 4 -9.60 5.68 7.54
C LYS A 4 -10.18 5.26 6.18
N TYR A 5 -9.69 4.14 5.63
CA TYR A 5 -10.18 3.57 4.37
C TYR A 5 -10.68 2.14 4.61
N PRO A 6 -11.98 1.85 4.41
CA PRO A 6 -12.50 0.49 4.50
C PRO A 6 -11.93 -0.40 3.38
N ARG A 7 -11.70 -1.68 3.69
CA ARG A 7 -11.10 -2.66 2.76
C ARG A 7 -11.96 -2.92 1.53
N ALA A 8 -13.26 -3.10 1.73
CA ALA A 8 -14.20 -3.40 0.66
C ALA A 8 -14.67 -2.11 -0.02
N THR A 9 -14.72 -2.13 -1.35
CA THR A 9 -15.58 -1.20 -2.08
C THR A 9 -17.03 -1.52 -1.70
N PRO A 10 -17.78 -0.58 -1.12
CA PRO A 10 -19.08 -0.87 -0.50
C PRO A 10 -20.18 -1.34 -1.48
N ASP A 11 -19.94 -1.24 -2.78
CA ASP A 11 -20.96 -1.43 -3.82
C ASP A 11 -20.67 -2.61 -4.79
N ARG A 12 -19.84 -3.57 -4.38
CA ARG A 12 -19.63 -4.81 -5.15
C ARG A 12 -19.88 -6.07 -4.34
N ALA A 13 -20.29 -7.13 -5.02
CA ALA A 13 -20.39 -8.45 -4.42
C ALA A 13 -19.04 -8.87 -3.79
N PRO A 14 -19.06 -9.53 -2.62
CA PRO A 14 -17.86 -10.05 -1.99
C PRO A 14 -17.18 -11.07 -2.89
N ARG A 15 -15.86 -11.12 -2.83
CA ARG A 15 -15.03 -12.09 -3.56
C ARG A 15 -14.13 -12.83 -2.57
N ASP A 16 -13.70 -14.03 -2.93
CA ASP A 16 -12.92 -14.91 -2.04
C ASP A 16 -11.69 -14.22 -1.46
N TYR A 17 -11.01 -13.40 -2.25
CA TYR A 17 -9.82 -12.68 -1.81
C TYR A 17 -10.09 -11.55 -0.80
N ASP A 18 -11.35 -11.14 -0.60
CA ASP A 18 -11.71 -10.14 0.42
C ASP A 18 -11.51 -10.71 1.83
N ASP A 19 -11.44 -12.04 1.97
CA ASP A 19 -11.14 -12.75 3.22
C ASP A 19 -9.63 -12.84 3.51
N ILE A 20 -8.75 -12.40 2.60
CA ILE A 20 -7.31 -12.44 2.85
C ILE A 20 -6.92 -11.21 3.70
N PRO A 21 -6.39 -11.41 4.93
CA PRO A 21 -6.08 -10.30 5.80
C PRO A 21 -4.92 -9.46 5.27
N GLY A 22 -5.02 -8.13 5.42
CA GLY A 22 -3.96 -7.20 5.02
C GLY A 22 -3.67 -7.15 3.51
N THR A 23 -4.49 -7.79 2.67
CA THR A 23 -4.25 -7.88 1.22
C THR A 23 -5.28 -7.05 0.46
N TYR A 24 -4.82 -6.30 -0.56
CA TYR A 24 -5.65 -5.47 -1.42
C TYR A 24 -5.41 -5.90 -2.87
N VAL A 25 -6.26 -6.79 -3.38
CA VAL A 25 -6.08 -7.36 -4.71
C VAL A 25 -6.36 -6.31 -5.79
N MET A 26 -5.42 -6.19 -6.74
CA MET A 26 -5.55 -5.33 -7.92
C MET A 26 -6.50 -5.96 -8.94
N ASP A 27 -7.79 -5.77 -8.72
CA ASP A 27 -8.84 -6.20 -9.64
C ASP A 27 -9.34 -5.04 -10.53
N GLY A 28 -10.40 -5.27 -11.32
CA GLY A 28 -10.95 -4.25 -12.20
C GLY A 28 -11.49 -3.00 -11.47
N ASP A 29 -12.13 -3.17 -10.31
CA ASP A 29 -12.66 -2.04 -9.53
C ASP A 29 -11.53 -1.23 -8.88
N HIS A 30 -10.57 -1.94 -8.28
CA HIS A 30 -9.38 -1.36 -7.67
C HIS A 30 -8.54 -0.59 -8.70
N SER A 31 -8.34 -1.17 -9.87
CA SER A 31 -7.62 -0.55 -11.00
C SER A 31 -8.30 0.73 -11.48
N ARG A 32 -9.63 0.73 -11.64
CA ARG A 32 -10.38 1.94 -12.03
C ARG A 32 -10.27 3.05 -10.99
N ARG A 33 -10.46 2.71 -9.71
CA ARG A 33 -10.36 3.67 -8.60
C ARG A 33 -8.98 4.32 -8.51
N GLY A 34 -7.93 3.53 -8.73
CA GLY A 34 -6.54 3.98 -8.64
C GLY A 34 -5.95 4.51 -9.94
N TYR A 35 -6.70 4.62 -11.04
CA TYR A 35 -6.12 4.92 -12.35
C TYR A 35 -5.28 6.21 -12.35
N ALA A 36 -5.85 7.33 -11.87
CA ALA A 36 -5.14 8.61 -11.81
C ALA A 36 -3.89 8.53 -10.92
N LEU A 37 -4.01 7.88 -9.75
CA LEU A 37 -2.90 7.66 -8.82
C LEU A 37 -1.76 6.86 -9.46
N ASN A 38 -2.08 5.73 -10.08
CA ASN A 38 -1.09 4.87 -10.73
C ASN A 38 -0.42 5.59 -11.91
N MET A 39 -1.17 6.38 -12.69
CA MET A 39 -0.60 7.16 -13.79
C MET A 39 0.29 8.31 -13.32
N PHE A 40 -0.05 8.96 -12.21
CA PHE A 40 0.88 9.87 -11.52
C PHE A 40 2.18 9.16 -11.18
N CYS A 41 2.14 8.02 -10.48
CA CYS A 41 3.37 7.34 -10.13
C CYS A 41 4.17 6.88 -11.37
N MET A 42 3.49 6.48 -12.45
CA MET A 42 4.13 6.10 -13.71
C MET A 42 4.91 7.25 -14.35
N SER A 43 4.45 8.49 -14.20
CA SER A 43 5.11 9.67 -14.77
C SER A 43 6.52 9.88 -14.21
N LEU A 44 6.77 9.43 -12.97
CA LEU A 44 8.05 9.57 -12.24
C LEU A 44 9.18 8.73 -12.84
N ASN A 45 8.91 7.86 -13.82
CA ASN A 45 9.98 7.23 -14.61
C ASN A 45 10.82 8.28 -15.37
N GLN A 46 10.22 9.41 -15.75
CA GLN A 46 10.91 10.46 -16.50
C GLN A 46 11.59 11.45 -15.56
N GLU A 47 12.85 11.80 -15.85
CA GLU A 47 13.66 12.70 -15.03
C GLU A 47 13.03 14.10 -14.89
N ALA A 48 12.63 14.71 -16.00
CA ALA A 48 11.98 16.02 -15.99
C ALA A 48 10.71 16.06 -15.11
N ASN A 49 9.97 14.95 -15.02
CA ASN A 49 8.79 14.84 -14.16
C ASN A 49 9.18 14.75 -12.69
N ARG A 50 10.25 14.02 -12.36
CA ARG A 50 10.80 13.99 -10.99
C ARG A 50 11.27 15.38 -10.57
N ASP A 51 11.93 16.11 -11.45
CA ASP A 51 12.41 17.46 -11.14
C ASP A 51 11.25 18.44 -10.91
N ALA A 52 10.21 18.37 -11.75
CA ALA A 52 8.99 19.16 -11.55
C ALA A 52 8.26 18.80 -10.24
N PHE A 53 8.09 17.50 -9.96
CA PHE A 53 7.46 17.03 -8.72
C PHE A 53 8.27 17.47 -7.48
N ARG A 54 9.61 17.39 -7.53
CA ARG A 54 10.48 17.84 -6.44
C ARG A 54 10.39 19.35 -6.18
N ALA A 55 10.19 20.14 -7.23
CA ALA A 55 10.09 21.59 -7.12
C ALA A 55 8.79 22.04 -6.44
N ASP A 56 7.68 21.35 -6.72
CA ASP A 56 6.37 21.59 -6.10
C ASP A 56 5.50 20.33 -6.18
N GLU A 57 5.55 19.51 -5.12
CA GLU A 57 4.80 18.25 -5.10
C GLU A 57 3.29 18.51 -5.23
N SER A 58 2.80 19.47 -4.45
CA SER A 58 1.39 19.83 -4.35
C SER A 58 0.86 20.31 -5.71
N GLY A 59 1.55 21.25 -6.35
CA GLY A 59 1.15 21.78 -7.66
C GLY A 59 1.33 20.79 -8.80
N TYR A 60 2.32 19.90 -8.74
CA TYR A 60 2.49 18.85 -9.76
C TYR A 60 1.33 17.85 -9.76
N LEU A 61 0.77 17.55 -8.58
CA LEU A 61 -0.38 16.64 -8.45
C LEU A 61 -1.67 17.21 -9.06
N ASP A 62 -1.79 18.53 -9.20
CA ASP A 62 -2.98 19.18 -9.78
C ASP A 62 -3.19 18.81 -11.27
N ALA A 63 -2.16 18.30 -11.94
CA ALA A 63 -2.27 17.78 -13.31
C ALA A 63 -2.99 16.42 -13.40
N TYR A 64 -3.26 15.77 -12.26
CA TYR A 64 -3.88 14.45 -12.18
C TYR A 64 -5.22 14.54 -11.45
N ALA A 65 -6.22 13.80 -11.93
CA ALA A 65 -7.54 13.74 -11.30
C ALA A 65 -7.55 12.83 -10.06
N LEU A 66 -6.71 13.16 -9.07
CA LEU A 66 -6.65 12.46 -7.78
C LEU A 66 -7.83 12.88 -6.91
N THR A 67 -8.33 11.93 -6.12
CA THR A 67 -9.18 12.27 -4.97
C THR A 67 -8.36 12.96 -3.87
N ASP A 68 -9.01 13.73 -3.00
CA ASP A 68 -8.34 14.40 -1.88
C ASP A 68 -7.56 13.41 -1.00
N ASP A 69 -8.13 12.23 -0.74
CA ASP A 69 -7.46 11.18 0.02
C ASP A 69 -6.25 10.58 -0.70
N GLN A 70 -6.31 10.40 -2.03
CA GLN A 70 -5.15 9.94 -2.81
C GLN A 70 -4.04 10.98 -2.80
N ARG A 71 -4.40 12.26 -2.97
CA ARG A 71 -3.46 13.37 -2.91
C ARG A 71 -2.77 13.45 -1.55
N GLU A 72 -3.54 13.38 -0.46
CA GLU A 72 -2.99 13.38 0.89
C GLU A 72 -2.09 12.16 1.13
N ALA A 73 -2.50 10.96 0.69
CA ALA A 73 -1.68 9.76 0.84
C ALA A 73 -0.34 9.86 0.09
N VAL A 74 -0.30 10.52 -1.07
CA VAL A 74 0.96 10.81 -1.78
C VAL A 74 1.82 11.77 -0.96
N LEU A 75 1.26 12.90 -0.54
CA LEU A 75 2.03 13.95 0.15
C LEU A 75 2.56 13.48 1.52
N GLN A 76 1.81 12.66 2.24
CA GLN A 76 2.22 12.11 3.54
C GLN A 76 3.02 10.80 3.43
N ARG A 77 3.22 10.28 2.22
CA ARG A 77 3.83 8.96 1.98
C ARG A 77 3.12 7.86 2.79
N ASP A 78 1.80 7.90 2.87
CA ASP A 78 0.98 6.86 3.48
C ASP A 78 0.93 5.63 2.54
N TRP A 79 1.99 4.83 2.56
CA TRP A 79 2.18 3.69 1.63
C TRP A 79 1.03 2.69 1.67
N LEU A 80 0.53 2.38 2.87
CA LEU A 80 -0.60 1.47 3.03
C LEU A 80 -1.90 2.13 2.55
N GLY A 81 -2.08 3.43 2.80
CA GLY A 81 -3.17 4.23 2.26
C GLY A 81 -3.18 4.26 0.74
N LEU A 82 -2.02 4.44 0.10
CA LEU A 82 -1.90 4.40 -1.37
C LEU A 82 -2.45 3.08 -1.94
N LEU A 83 -2.09 1.94 -1.34
CA LEU A 83 -2.65 0.63 -1.74
C LEU A 83 -4.15 0.54 -1.46
N ARG A 84 -4.63 0.99 -0.31
CA ARG A 84 -6.06 1.02 0.02
C ARG A 84 -6.87 1.85 -0.98
N LEU A 85 -6.28 2.91 -1.52
CA LEU A 85 -6.91 3.90 -2.39
C LEU A 85 -6.82 3.56 -3.89
N GLY A 86 -6.44 2.33 -4.25
CA GLY A 86 -6.37 1.88 -5.65
C GLY A 86 -4.95 1.78 -6.23
N GLY A 87 -3.94 2.17 -5.45
CA GLY A 87 -2.55 2.10 -5.84
C GLY A 87 -2.10 0.65 -5.98
N ASN A 88 -1.40 0.36 -7.06
CA ASN A 88 -0.71 -0.91 -7.21
C ASN A 88 0.76 -0.74 -6.82
N ILE A 89 1.30 -1.71 -6.07
CA ILE A 89 2.66 -1.63 -5.54
C ILE A 89 3.73 -1.37 -6.61
N TYR A 90 3.59 -1.91 -7.83
CA TYR A 90 4.57 -1.69 -8.90
C TYR A 90 4.55 -0.26 -9.47
N TYR A 91 3.42 0.44 -9.32
CA TYR A 91 3.31 1.85 -9.65
C TYR A 91 3.77 2.72 -8.49
N THR A 92 3.21 2.52 -7.29
CA THR A 92 3.52 3.34 -6.11
C THR A 92 5.00 3.24 -5.70
N PHE A 93 5.67 2.12 -5.99
CA PHE A 93 7.10 1.98 -5.77
C PHE A 93 7.95 2.98 -6.57
N LYS A 94 7.43 3.60 -7.63
CA LYS A 94 8.14 4.70 -8.34
C LYS A 94 8.24 5.97 -7.50
N LEU A 95 7.25 6.24 -6.67
CA LEU A 95 7.32 7.30 -5.67
C LEU A 95 8.36 6.95 -4.59
N ALA A 96 8.39 5.69 -4.14
CA ALA A 96 9.40 5.23 -3.19
C ALA A 96 10.83 5.35 -3.77
N ILE A 97 11.05 4.97 -5.03
CA ILE A 97 12.31 5.15 -5.74
C ILE A 97 12.67 6.64 -5.85
N PHE A 98 11.68 7.51 -6.14
CA PHE A 98 11.89 8.96 -6.17
C PHE A 98 12.42 9.49 -4.82
N ASP A 99 11.94 8.94 -3.70
CA ASP A 99 12.42 9.25 -2.35
C ASP A 99 13.70 8.49 -1.95
N GLY A 100 14.24 7.64 -2.82
CA GLY A 100 15.44 6.84 -2.54
C GLY A 100 15.22 5.65 -1.60
N LEU A 101 13.97 5.20 -1.44
CA LEU A 101 13.60 4.09 -0.57
C LEU A 101 13.69 2.73 -1.28
N SER A 102 14.09 1.72 -0.53
CA SER A 102 14.04 0.31 -0.95
C SER A 102 12.66 -0.31 -0.69
N MET A 103 12.38 -1.44 -1.35
CA MET A 103 11.13 -2.19 -1.16
C MET A 103 10.97 -2.68 0.29
N GLN A 104 12.06 -3.01 0.97
CA GLN A 104 12.03 -3.44 2.38
C GLN A 104 11.62 -2.30 3.32
N GLN A 105 12.13 -1.08 3.09
CA GLN A 105 11.73 0.09 3.88
C GLN A 105 10.25 0.43 3.69
N VAL A 106 9.73 0.34 2.46
CA VAL A 106 8.30 0.51 2.19
C VAL A 106 7.49 -0.60 2.86
N GLY A 107 7.96 -1.85 2.80
CA GLY A 107 7.36 -3.01 3.48
C GLY A 107 7.26 -2.84 5.00
N ALA A 108 8.33 -2.34 5.63
CA ALA A 108 8.38 -2.01 7.06
C ALA A 108 7.34 -0.95 7.42
N SER A 109 7.31 0.16 6.66
CA SER A 109 6.35 1.25 6.87
C SER A 109 4.89 0.78 6.75
N MET A 110 4.57 -0.05 5.73
CA MET A 110 3.22 -0.63 5.59
C MET A 110 2.85 -1.61 6.71
N SER A 111 3.85 -2.21 7.36
CA SER A 111 3.67 -3.15 8.47
C SER A 111 3.64 -2.46 9.84
N GLY A 112 3.96 -1.17 9.90
CA GLY A 112 4.01 -0.40 11.15
C GLY A 112 5.18 -0.76 12.07
N ILE A 113 6.26 -1.33 11.52
CA ILE A 113 7.48 -1.67 12.25
C ILE A 113 8.69 -0.96 11.65
N GLU A 114 9.78 -0.90 12.41
CA GLU A 114 11.03 -0.28 11.96
C GLU A 114 11.72 -1.12 10.87
N ALA A 115 12.54 -0.48 10.04
CA ALA A 115 13.21 -1.15 8.92
C ALA A 115 14.15 -2.29 9.36
N GLU A 116 14.85 -2.11 10.49
CA GLU A 116 15.71 -3.13 11.07
C GLU A 116 14.91 -4.34 11.58
N GLU A 117 13.77 -4.11 12.23
CA GLU A 117 12.86 -5.16 12.69
C GLU A 117 12.28 -5.93 11.50
N PHE A 118 11.87 -5.24 10.43
CA PHE A 118 11.41 -5.87 9.21
C PHE A 118 12.51 -6.71 8.55
N GLN A 119 13.74 -6.19 8.50
CA GLN A 119 14.89 -6.93 7.95
C GLN A 119 15.15 -8.20 8.77
N GLN A 120 15.15 -8.09 10.10
CA GLN A 120 15.36 -9.23 10.99
C GLN A 120 14.25 -10.28 10.83
N MET A 121 12.98 -9.85 10.74
CA MET A 121 11.87 -10.75 10.42
C MET A 121 12.11 -11.51 9.11
N MET A 122 12.62 -10.84 8.06
CA MET A 122 12.93 -11.51 6.79
C MET A 122 14.12 -12.49 6.89
N ILE A 123 15.10 -12.20 7.75
CA ILE A 123 16.23 -13.10 8.04
C ILE A 123 15.74 -14.35 8.79
N ASP A 124 14.80 -14.18 9.72
CA ASP A 124 14.27 -15.25 10.58
C ASP A 124 13.24 -16.16 9.88
N GLY A 125 13.06 -16.00 8.56
CA GLY A 125 12.17 -16.83 7.74
C GLY A 125 10.92 -16.13 7.22
N GLY A 126 10.75 -14.84 7.53
CA GLY A 126 9.63 -14.02 7.10
C GLY A 126 8.40 -14.12 8.01
N ARG A 127 7.32 -13.45 7.60
CA ARG A 127 6.07 -13.45 8.37
C ARG A 127 5.41 -14.84 8.31
N PRO A 128 4.96 -15.41 9.45
CA PRO A 128 4.31 -16.71 9.48
C PRO A 128 2.98 -16.70 8.73
N ILE A 129 2.61 -17.86 8.18
CA ILE A 129 1.33 -18.04 7.49
C ILE A 129 0.19 -18.29 8.50
N GLU A 130 0.51 -18.88 9.65
CA GLU A 130 -0.37 -19.09 10.78
C GLU A 130 -0.98 -17.75 11.23
N GLY A 131 -2.30 -17.70 11.36
CA GLY A 131 -3.03 -16.47 11.69
C GLY A 131 -3.22 -15.48 10.53
N ASN A 132 -2.69 -15.74 9.33
CA ASN A 132 -2.63 -14.76 8.23
C ASN A 132 -3.25 -15.24 6.91
N ARG A 133 -4.01 -16.34 6.90
CA ARG A 133 -4.62 -16.88 5.67
C ARG A 133 -6.01 -16.31 5.44
N THR A 134 -6.82 -16.25 6.49
CA THR A 134 -8.19 -15.73 6.47
C THR A 134 -8.40 -14.65 7.54
N ILE A 135 -9.44 -13.83 7.43
CA ILE A 135 -9.78 -12.86 8.48
C ILE A 135 -10.14 -13.58 9.78
N ALA A 136 -10.78 -14.75 9.69
CA ALA A 136 -11.14 -15.57 10.85
C ALA A 136 -9.90 -16.02 11.64
N ASP A 137 -8.80 -16.34 10.95
CA ASP A 137 -7.56 -16.78 11.60
C ASP A 137 -6.94 -15.68 12.49
N GLN A 138 -7.14 -14.39 12.17
CA GLN A 138 -6.61 -13.27 12.96
C GLN A 138 -7.28 -13.11 14.33
N GLY A 139 -8.39 -13.81 14.60
CA GLY A 139 -9.09 -13.83 15.87
C GLY A 139 -8.89 -15.11 16.69
N ALA A 140 -8.23 -16.13 16.14
CA ALA A 140 -7.86 -17.32 16.87
C ALA A 140 -6.55 -17.04 17.61
N ALA A 141 -6.58 -17.08 18.95
CA ALA A 141 -5.34 -17.11 19.72
C ALA A 141 -4.46 -18.26 19.20
N PRO A 142 -3.13 -18.10 19.12
CA PRO A 142 -2.27 -19.22 18.80
C PRO A 142 -2.58 -20.34 19.79
N ALA A 143 -2.91 -21.53 19.28
CA ALA A 143 -3.00 -22.71 20.13
C ALA A 143 -1.63 -22.85 20.81
N GLU A 144 -1.60 -22.74 22.13
CA GLU A 144 -0.37 -22.95 22.91
C GLU A 144 0.24 -24.28 22.48
N GLU A 145 1.41 -24.22 21.83
CA GLU A 145 2.22 -25.41 21.59
C GLU A 145 2.69 -25.91 22.96
N GLN A 146 1.99 -26.90 23.50
CA GLN A 146 2.45 -27.67 24.65
C GLN A 146 3.62 -28.53 24.17
N HIS A 147 4.83 -28.19 24.61
CA HIS A 147 6.01 -29.05 24.55
C HIS A 147 6.81 -28.96 25.85
#